data_AF-A0A6P6G7D8-F1
#
_entry.id   AF-A0A6P6G7D8-F1
#
_cell.length_a   1.000
_cell.length_b   1.000
_cell.length_c   1.000
_cell.angle_alpha   90.00
_cell.angle_beta   90.00
_cell.angle_gamma   90.00
#
_symmetry.space_group_name_H-M   'P 1'
#
loop_
_entity.id
_entity.type
_entity.pdbx_description
1 polymer ?
#
loop_
_entity_poly.entity_id
_entity_poly.type
_entity_poly.pdbx_seq_one_letter_code
_entity_poly.pdbx_strand_id
1 'polypeptide(L)'
;MHLKSFDTFLPIPCDATVLADRYPMYWLRDLYIQGCVLPEIAIHRLLSNSPFLERFSVADIRETHKLKIVLPLNLKFFKITQSPEYCSLKYIEISSFSSSDHHHQNQHPILNLMEMEMDTCHPPSANIKINISAPNLSYLMIRLWEEFKFDSYRTLLPQIKRLHLCICSEAANCFFNPKSY
;
A
#
# COMPACT_ATOMS: atom_id res chain seq x y z
N MET A 1 38.09 -27.50 9.41
CA MET A 1 36.98 -26.92 10.20
C MET A 1 36.08 -26.18 9.23
N HIS A 2 35.01 -26.82 8.75
CA HIS A 2 34.03 -26.20 7.85
C HIS A 2 32.97 -25.50 8.70
N LEU A 3 32.97 -24.16 8.69
CA LEU A 3 31.84 -23.37 9.16
C LEU A 3 30.74 -23.47 8.08
N LYS A 4 29.70 -24.27 8.36
CA LYS A 4 28.46 -24.24 7.58
C LYS A 4 27.81 -22.86 7.79
N SER A 5 27.52 -22.14 6.70
CA SER A 5 26.64 -20.98 6.76
C SER A 5 25.30 -21.44 7.31
N PHE A 6 24.81 -20.78 8.35
CA PHE A 6 23.44 -20.94 8.80
C PHE A 6 22.55 -20.08 7.89
N ASP A 7 22.38 -20.52 6.65
CA ASP A 7 21.27 -20.06 5.79
C ASP A 7 19.99 -20.75 6.26
N THR A 8 19.55 -20.39 7.45
CA THR A 8 18.24 -20.72 7.99
C THR A 8 17.55 -19.42 8.34
N PHE A 9 17.04 -18.76 7.30
CA PHE A 9 15.93 -17.83 7.48
C PHE A 9 14.72 -18.68 7.90
N LEU A 10 14.56 -18.87 9.21
CA LEU A 10 13.27 -19.24 9.75
C LEU A 10 12.32 -18.08 9.42
N PRO A 11 11.27 -18.27 8.61
CA PRO A 11 10.24 -17.27 8.48
C PRO A 11 9.53 -17.27 9.82
N ILE A 12 9.99 -16.44 10.75
CA ILE A 12 9.13 -16.04 11.85
C ILE A 12 7.96 -15.36 11.13
N PRO A 13 6.70 -15.83 11.28
CA PRO A 13 5.56 -15.02 10.90
C PRO A 13 5.60 -13.82 11.84
N CYS A 14 6.42 -12.82 11.50
CA CYS A 14 6.51 -11.58 12.23
C CYS A 14 5.20 -10.88 11.95
N ASP A 15 4.23 -11.09 12.83
CA ASP A 15 3.10 -10.21 12.97
C ASP A 15 3.66 -8.81 13.20
N ALA A 16 3.40 -7.91 12.27
CA ALA A 16 3.89 -6.53 12.34
C ALA A 16 3.32 -5.77 13.55
N THR A 17 2.36 -6.35 14.29
CA THR A 17 1.96 -5.87 15.62
C THR A 17 3.15 -5.72 16.58
N VAL A 18 4.17 -6.58 16.48
CA VAL A 18 5.37 -6.48 17.33
C VAL A 18 6.15 -5.19 17.05
N LEU A 19 6.22 -4.76 15.79
CA LEU A 19 6.84 -3.49 15.40
C LEU A 19 5.99 -2.32 15.92
N ALA A 20 4.67 -2.44 15.87
CA ALA A 20 3.74 -1.40 16.30
C ALA A 20 3.76 -1.16 17.82
N ASP A 21 3.88 -2.22 18.62
CA ASP A 21 3.67 -2.16 20.07
C ASP A 21 4.95 -1.92 20.89
N ARG A 22 6.15 -2.24 20.35
CA ARG A 22 7.39 -2.25 21.15
C ARG A 22 8.28 -1.02 20.99
N TYR A 23 8.18 -0.30 19.88
CA TYR A 23 9.14 0.76 19.58
C TYR A 23 8.40 2.02 19.13
N PRO A 24 8.40 3.09 19.94
CA PRO A 24 7.95 4.37 19.44
C PRO A 24 8.92 4.86 18.35
N MET A 25 8.40 5.14 17.16
CA MET A 25 9.16 5.47 15.97
C MET A 25 9.15 6.99 15.70
N TYR A 26 9.45 7.77 16.74
CA TYR A 26 9.31 9.23 16.74
C TYR A 26 10.18 9.98 15.74
N TRP A 27 11.13 9.33 15.06
CA TRP A 27 11.96 9.97 14.03
C TRP A 27 11.93 9.23 12.69
N LEU A 28 11.10 8.20 12.58
CA LEU A 28 11.02 7.41 11.36
C LEU A 28 10.37 8.24 10.25
N ARG A 29 11.10 8.40 9.14
CA ARG A 29 10.62 9.10 7.94
C ARG A 29 10.19 8.14 6.84
N ASP A 30 10.79 6.96 6.81
CA ASP A 30 10.62 5.96 5.76
C ASP A 30 10.30 4.60 6.38
N LEU A 31 9.18 3.99 5.99
CA LEU A 31 8.79 2.68 6.45
C LEU A 31 8.46 1.79 5.25
N TYR A 32 9.18 0.68 5.14
CA TYR A 32 8.93 -0.39 4.18
C TYR A 32 8.62 -1.69 4.90
N ILE A 33 7.52 -2.33 4.52
CA ILE A 33 7.07 -3.61 5.09
C ILE A 33 6.80 -4.58 3.93
N GLN A 34 7.35 -5.79 4.00
CA GLN A 34 7.15 -6.80 2.96
C GLN A 34 6.87 -8.19 3.53
N GLY A 35 5.96 -8.92 2.90
CA GLY A 35 5.86 -10.38 3.04
C GLY A 35 5.34 -10.87 4.39
N CYS A 36 4.68 -10.01 5.15
CA CYS A 36 4.13 -10.32 6.47
C CYS A 36 2.60 -10.23 6.49
N VAL A 37 2.01 -10.89 7.49
CA VAL A 37 0.60 -10.67 7.84
C VAL A 37 0.52 -9.30 8.50
N LEU A 38 -0.30 -8.41 7.93
CA LEU A 38 -0.39 -7.03 8.38
C LEU A 38 -1.86 -6.68 8.68
N PRO A 39 -2.34 -7.01 9.89
CA PRO A 39 -3.70 -6.68 10.31
C PRO A 39 -3.94 -5.17 10.26
N GLU A 40 -5.17 -4.76 9.93
CA GLU A 40 -5.57 -3.34 9.87
C GLU A 40 -5.17 -2.57 11.14
N ILE A 41 -5.36 -3.18 12.31
CA ILE A 41 -5.00 -2.59 13.60
C ILE A 41 -3.49 -2.33 13.74
N ALA A 42 -2.64 -3.19 13.17
CA ALA A 42 -1.19 -3.03 13.21
C ALA A 42 -0.76 -1.82 12.35
N ILE A 43 -1.37 -1.66 11.18
CA ILE A 43 -1.12 -0.51 10.28
C ILE A 43 -1.50 0.79 10.97
N HIS A 44 -2.70 0.84 11.55
CA HIS A 44 -3.16 2.02 12.26
C HIS A 44 -2.17 2.39 13.37
N ARG A 45 -1.76 1.42 14.20
CA ARG A 45 -0.80 1.66 15.28
C ARG A 45 0.57 2.11 14.78
N LEU A 46 1.11 1.47 13.73
CA LEU A 46 2.39 1.85 13.12
C LEU A 46 2.38 3.29 12.65
N LEU A 47 1.31 3.68 11.94
CA LEU A 47 1.13 5.03 11.41
C LEU A 47 0.91 6.05 12.54
N SER A 48 0.14 5.71 13.58
CA SER A 48 -0.04 6.57 14.76
C SER A 48 1.25 6.76 15.57
N ASN A 49 2.10 5.72 15.65
CA ASN A 49 3.36 5.77 16.40
C ASN A 49 4.53 6.38 15.60
N SER A 50 4.29 6.78 14.35
CA SER A 50 5.28 7.36 13.44
C SER A 50 4.85 8.75 12.96
N PRO A 51 4.78 9.77 13.84
CA PRO A 51 4.19 11.07 13.50
C PRO A 51 4.96 11.85 12.42
N PHE A 52 6.24 11.53 12.18
CA PHE A 52 7.09 12.17 11.17
C PHE A 52 7.26 11.32 9.91
N LEU A 53 6.47 10.27 9.75
CA LEU A 53 6.55 9.40 8.59
C LEU A 53 6.18 10.17 7.33
N GLU A 54 7.10 10.19 6.36
CA GLU A 54 6.95 10.86 5.08
C GLU A 54 6.69 9.88 3.93
N ARG A 55 7.22 8.66 4.05
CA ARG A 55 7.14 7.62 3.02
C ARG A 55 6.74 6.30 3.63
N PHE A 56 5.66 5.72 3.13
CA PHE A 56 5.17 4.42 3.56
C PHE A 56 4.98 3.51 2.36
N SER A 57 5.52 2.30 2.45
CA SER A 57 5.48 1.33 1.37
C SER A 57 5.22 -0.05 1.93
N VAL A 58 4.25 -0.75 1.34
CA VAL A 58 3.92 -2.11 1.74
C VAL A 58 3.89 -3.02 0.53
N ALA A 59 4.51 -4.19 0.65
CA ALA A 59 4.55 -5.20 -0.39
C ALA A 59 4.08 -6.56 0.14
N ASP A 60 3.37 -7.34 -0.68
CA ASP A 60 3.11 -8.76 -0.45
C ASP A 60 2.47 -9.05 0.92
N ILE A 61 1.49 -8.22 1.30
CA ILE A 61 0.75 -8.41 2.55
C ILE A 61 -0.03 -9.72 2.46
N ARG A 62 0.22 -10.61 3.42
CA ARG A 62 -0.45 -11.91 3.49
C ARG A 62 -1.76 -11.82 4.26
N GLU A 63 -2.71 -12.67 3.87
CA GLU A 63 -3.96 -12.96 4.60
C GLU A 63 -4.86 -11.73 4.87
N THR A 64 -4.57 -10.61 4.22
CA THR A 64 -5.28 -9.35 4.39
C THR A 64 -6.15 -9.12 3.17
N HIS A 65 -7.46 -9.15 3.38
CA HIS A 65 -8.45 -8.96 2.31
C HIS A 65 -8.92 -7.51 2.19
N LYS A 66 -8.80 -6.77 3.29
CA LYS A 66 -9.26 -5.41 3.45
C LYS A 66 -8.15 -4.58 4.05
N LEU A 67 -7.76 -3.52 3.36
CA LEU A 67 -6.79 -2.55 3.83
C LEU A 67 -7.49 -1.22 4.05
N LYS A 68 -7.45 -0.72 5.29
CA LYS A 68 -7.88 0.64 5.61
C LYS A 68 -6.70 1.44 6.15
N ILE A 69 -6.51 2.64 5.63
CA ILE A 69 -5.43 3.53 6.03
C ILE A 69 -6.01 4.91 6.27
N VAL A 70 -5.81 5.42 7.49
CA VAL A 70 -5.93 6.84 7.79
C VAL A 70 -4.56 7.47 7.56
N LEU A 71 -4.48 8.43 6.64
CA LEU A 71 -3.21 9.03 6.24
C LEU A 71 -2.61 9.88 7.38
N PRO A 72 -1.35 9.65 7.78
CA PRO A 72 -0.62 10.58 8.64
C PRO A 72 -0.47 11.95 7.97
N LEU A 73 -0.48 13.01 8.78
CA LEU A 73 -0.39 14.40 8.29
C LEU A 73 0.85 14.65 7.43
N ASN A 74 1.99 14.04 7.78
CA ASN A 74 3.27 14.22 7.12
C ASN A 74 3.54 13.23 5.98
N LEU A 75 2.64 12.29 5.72
CA LEU A 75 2.86 11.28 4.69
C LEU A 75 2.76 11.93 3.31
N LYS A 76 3.88 11.94 2.58
CA LYS A 76 4.00 12.49 1.21
C LYS A 76 3.80 11.40 0.17
N PHE A 77 4.31 10.20 0.47
CA PHE A 77 4.36 9.07 -0.45
C PHE A 77 3.72 7.83 0.17
N PHE A 78 2.79 7.22 -0.57
CA PHE A 78 2.23 5.92 -0.23
C PHE A 78 2.38 4.96 -1.41
N LYS A 79 2.93 3.77 -1.15
CA LYS A 79 3.03 2.70 -2.13
C LYS A 79 2.47 1.41 -1.60
N ILE A 80 1.72 0.72 -2.45
CA ILE A 80 1.34 -0.66 -2.22
C ILE A 80 1.64 -1.51 -3.45
N THR A 81 2.29 -2.64 -3.20
CA THR A 81 2.60 -3.65 -4.22
C THR A 81 2.08 -5.02 -3.77
N GLN A 82 1.47 -5.77 -4.67
CA GLN A 82 1.10 -7.16 -4.43
C GLN A 82 1.59 -8.01 -5.60
N SER A 83 2.48 -8.93 -5.30
CA SER A 83 2.83 -10.00 -6.23
C SER A 83 1.69 -11.01 -6.36
N PRO A 84 1.64 -11.75 -7.48
CA PRO A 84 0.56 -12.68 -7.78
C PRO A 84 0.34 -13.75 -6.70
N GLU A 85 1.42 -14.20 -6.08
CA GLU A 85 1.41 -15.26 -5.06
C GLU A 85 0.75 -14.81 -3.75
N TYR A 86 0.63 -13.50 -3.52
CA TYR A 86 0.16 -12.91 -2.26
C TYR A 86 -1.10 -12.05 -2.43
N CYS A 87 -1.72 -12.04 -3.61
CA CYS A 87 -2.86 -11.18 -3.91
C CYS A 87 -4.16 -11.63 -3.22
N SER A 88 -4.28 -11.36 -1.91
CA SER A 88 -5.51 -11.52 -1.13
C SER A 88 -6.34 -10.24 -1.01
N LEU A 89 -5.75 -9.08 -1.30
CA LEU A 89 -6.41 -7.77 -1.15
C LEU A 89 -7.55 -7.59 -2.15
N LYS A 90 -8.76 -7.35 -1.63
CA LYS A 90 -9.97 -7.09 -2.44
C LYS A 90 -10.54 -5.69 -2.22
N TYR A 91 -10.14 -5.03 -1.13
CA TYR A 91 -10.64 -3.72 -0.76
C TYR A 91 -9.52 -2.86 -0.19
N ILE A 92 -9.40 -1.64 -0.71
CA ILE A 92 -8.46 -0.63 -0.24
C ILE A 92 -9.25 0.65 0.03
N GLU A 93 -9.17 1.15 1.25
CA GLU A 93 -9.74 2.42 1.66
C GLU A 93 -8.66 3.30 2.26
N ILE A 94 -8.51 4.48 1.69
CA ILE A 94 -7.57 5.50 2.17
C ILE A 94 -8.39 6.73 2.50
N SER A 95 -8.33 7.14 3.77
CA SER A 95 -9.01 8.34 4.25
C SER A 95 -8.01 9.37 4.73
N SER A 96 -8.29 10.64 4.43
CA SER A 96 -7.54 11.78 4.96
C SER A 96 -7.96 12.18 6.37
N PHE A 97 -9.04 11.61 6.87
CA PHE A 97 -9.62 11.96 8.16
C PHE A 97 -9.97 10.69 8.92
N SER A 98 -9.69 10.71 10.22
CA SER A 98 -10.35 9.81 11.17
C SER A 98 -11.76 10.33 11.42
N SER A 99 -12.75 9.45 11.47
CA SER A 99 -14.13 9.80 11.79
C SER A 99 -14.30 10.32 13.24
N SER A 100 -13.28 10.24 14.09
CA SER A 100 -13.31 10.64 15.50
C SER A 100 -12.84 12.07 15.78
N ASP A 101 -12.14 12.72 14.84
CA ASP A 101 -11.32 13.89 15.18
C ASP A 101 -11.96 15.19 14.68
N HIS A 102 -12.89 15.72 15.49
CA HIS A 102 -13.49 17.05 15.28
C HIS A 102 -12.52 18.22 15.51
N HIS A 103 -11.30 17.98 15.99
CA HIS A 103 -10.34 19.03 16.38
C HIS A 103 -9.25 19.34 15.34
N HIS A 104 -9.08 18.55 14.28
CA HIS A 104 -8.04 18.77 13.26
C HIS A 104 -8.59 19.25 11.91
N GLN A 105 -9.76 19.90 11.89
CA GLN A 105 -10.51 20.26 10.67
C GLN A 105 -9.73 21.06 9.60
N ASN A 106 -8.57 21.64 9.92
CA ASN A 106 -7.78 22.46 9.00
C ASN A 106 -6.42 21.85 8.60
N GLN A 107 -6.08 20.64 9.05
CA GLN A 107 -4.83 19.98 8.65
C GLN A 107 -5.16 18.81 7.72
N HIS A 108 -4.95 19.03 6.42
CA HIS A 108 -5.04 17.99 5.41
C HIS A 108 -3.70 17.24 5.31
N PRO A 109 -3.71 15.90 5.17
CA PRO A 109 -2.51 15.14 4.86
C PRO A 109 -1.83 15.67 3.60
N ILE A 110 -0.50 15.70 3.61
CA ILE A 110 0.30 16.21 2.48
C ILE A 110 0.56 15.17 1.39
N LEU A 111 -0.18 14.05 1.40
CA LEU A 111 0.00 12.96 0.45
C LEU A 111 -0.18 13.51 -0.97
N ASN A 112 0.90 13.48 -1.75
CA ASN A 112 0.94 14.07 -3.08
C ASN A 112 1.16 13.03 -4.18
N LEU A 113 1.74 11.87 -3.83
CA LEU A 113 2.06 10.76 -4.70
C LEU A 113 1.58 9.45 -4.10
N MET A 114 0.83 8.71 -4.90
CA MET A 114 0.39 7.36 -4.56
C MET A 114 0.67 6.40 -5.71
N GLU A 115 1.25 5.26 -5.36
CA GLU A 115 1.53 4.15 -6.28
C GLU A 115 0.81 2.89 -5.82
N MET A 116 0.06 2.26 -6.72
CA MET A 116 -0.59 0.98 -6.49
C MET A 116 -0.24 0.04 -7.64
N GLU A 117 0.34 -1.10 -7.30
CA GLU A 117 0.67 -2.15 -8.25
C GLU A 117 0.14 -3.49 -7.73
N MET A 118 -0.88 -4.01 -8.41
CA MET A 118 -1.47 -5.32 -8.09
C MET A 118 -1.27 -6.19 -9.31
N ASP A 119 -0.25 -7.05 -9.26
CA ASP A 119 0.05 -8.00 -10.33
C ASP A 119 -0.73 -9.28 -10.03
N THR A 120 -1.84 -9.54 -10.74
CA THR A 120 -2.65 -10.74 -10.53
C THR A 120 -2.45 -11.71 -11.70
N CYS A 121 -1.53 -12.67 -11.56
CA CYS A 121 -1.28 -13.69 -12.60
C CYS A 121 -2.38 -14.76 -12.73
N HIS A 122 -3.53 -14.60 -12.06
CA HIS A 122 -4.62 -15.58 -12.07
C HIS A 122 -5.95 -14.93 -12.44
N PRO A 123 -6.84 -15.64 -13.16
CA PRO A 123 -8.02 -15.05 -13.78
C PRO A 123 -8.93 -14.39 -12.73
N PRO A 124 -9.62 -13.31 -13.15
CA PRO A 124 -10.14 -12.28 -12.27
C PRO A 124 -11.37 -12.79 -11.52
N SER A 125 -11.30 -12.83 -10.19
CA SER A 125 -12.48 -13.10 -9.36
C SER A 125 -12.70 -12.05 -8.29
N ALA A 126 -11.94 -10.95 -8.30
CA ALA A 126 -12.06 -9.94 -7.27
C ALA A 126 -11.91 -8.54 -7.85
N ASN A 127 -13.03 -7.99 -8.33
CA ASN A 127 -13.23 -6.55 -8.53
C ASN A 127 -12.65 -5.79 -7.33
N ILE A 128 -11.42 -5.30 -7.47
CA ILE A 128 -10.76 -4.61 -6.38
C ILE A 128 -11.48 -3.27 -6.18
N LYS A 129 -12.04 -3.10 -4.99
CA LYS A 129 -12.73 -1.86 -4.62
C LYS A 129 -11.71 -0.94 -3.97
N ILE A 130 -11.45 0.18 -4.59
CA ILE A 130 -10.49 1.16 -4.08
C ILE A 130 -11.25 2.48 -3.87
N ASN A 131 -11.17 3.01 -2.66
CA ASN A 131 -11.75 4.28 -2.26
C ASN A 131 -10.65 5.17 -1.70
N ILE A 132 -10.39 6.33 -2.32
CA ILE A 132 -9.31 7.23 -1.93
C ILE A 132 -9.88 8.62 -1.68
N SER A 133 -9.74 9.08 -0.44
CA SER A 133 -9.98 10.46 -0.03
C SER A 133 -8.65 11.07 0.37
N ALA A 134 -8.03 11.80 -0.56
CA ALA A 134 -6.72 12.44 -0.40
C ALA A 134 -6.70 13.79 -1.14
N PRO A 135 -7.08 14.92 -0.52
CA PRO A 135 -7.36 16.18 -1.22
C PRO A 135 -6.13 16.83 -1.88
N ASN A 136 -4.92 16.48 -1.42
CA ASN A 136 -3.67 16.98 -1.98
C ASN A 136 -3.01 16.02 -2.97
N LEU A 137 -3.63 14.86 -3.25
CA LEU A 137 -3.09 13.88 -4.17
C LEU A 137 -3.05 14.46 -5.58
N SER A 138 -1.86 14.49 -6.17
CA SER A 138 -1.61 15.12 -7.48
C SER A 138 -1.00 14.16 -8.49
N TYR A 139 -0.36 13.08 -8.03
CA TYR A 139 0.12 12.00 -8.87
C TYR A 139 -0.42 10.67 -8.35
N LEU A 140 -1.17 9.99 -9.22
CA LEU A 140 -1.65 8.64 -9.02
C LEU A 140 -1.07 7.70 -10.10
N MET A 141 -0.41 6.63 -9.67
CA MET A 141 -0.05 5.50 -10.53
C MET A 141 -0.82 4.27 -10.08
N ILE A 142 -1.53 3.64 -11.02
CA ILE A 142 -2.30 2.43 -10.78
C ILE A 142 -1.92 1.41 -11.87
N ARG A 143 -1.43 0.25 -11.45
CA ARG A 143 -1.24 -0.92 -12.28
C ARG A 143 -2.15 -2.05 -11.78
N LEU A 144 -3.08 -2.47 -12.62
CA LEU A 144 -4.10 -3.46 -12.31
C LEU A 144 -4.30 -4.42 -13.47
N TRP A 145 -4.68 -5.64 -13.12
CA TRP A 145 -5.06 -6.71 -14.04
C TRP A 145 -6.57 -6.93 -13.97
N GLU A 146 -7.39 -5.97 -14.41
CA GLU A 146 -8.87 -6.09 -14.46
C GLU A 146 -9.54 -4.83 -15.07
N GLU A 147 -10.87 -4.90 -15.29
CA GLU A 147 -11.71 -3.73 -15.60
C GLU A 147 -11.69 -2.71 -14.45
N PHE A 148 -10.85 -1.68 -14.58
CA PHE A 148 -10.83 -0.56 -13.63
C PHE A 148 -11.90 0.48 -13.96
N LYS A 149 -12.83 0.73 -13.03
CA LYS A 149 -13.85 1.78 -13.17
C LYS A 149 -13.52 3.00 -12.32
N PHE A 150 -13.37 4.14 -13.00
CA PHE A 150 -13.14 5.44 -12.38
C PHE A 150 -14.37 6.03 -11.68
N ASP A 151 -15.55 5.41 -11.76
CA ASP A 151 -16.78 5.97 -11.20
C ASP A 151 -16.69 6.20 -9.68
N SER A 152 -15.95 5.35 -8.96
CA SER A 152 -15.66 5.54 -7.53
C SER A 152 -14.67 6.68 -7.23
N TYR A 153 -14.09 7.31 -8.25
CA TYR A 153 -13.02 8.29 -8.16
C TYR A 153 -13.37 9.63 -8.82
N ARG A 154 -14.65 9.86 -9.18
CA ARG A 154 -15.09 11.11 -9.81
C ARG A 154 -14.71 12.35 -9.02
N THR A 155 -14.60 12.25 -7.70
CA THR A 155 -14.16 13.33 -6.80
C THR A 155 -12.65 13.48 -6.73
N LEU A 156 -11.89 12.42 -7.01
CA LEU A 156 -10.42 12.43 -6.99
C LEU A 156 -9.84 12.91 -8.33
N LEU A 157 -10.43 12.51 -9.45
CA LEU A 157 -9.90 12.81 -10.79
C LEU A 157 -9.61 14.30 -11.06
N PRO A 158 -10.46 15.27 -10.66
CA PRO A 158 -10.25 16.69 -10.99
C PRO A 158 -8.97 17.31 -10.40
N GLN A 159 -8.41 16.73 -9.34
CA GLN A 159 -7.19 17.23 -8.68
C GLN A 159 -5.91 16.49 -9.10
N ILE A 160 -6.03 15.38 -9.82
CA ILE A 160 -4.87 14.60 -10.30
C ILE A 160 -4.21 15.35 -11.47
N LYS A 161 -2.97 15.78 -11.27
CA LYS A 161 -2.14 16.42 -12.30
C LYS A 161 -1.38 15.42 -13.17
N ARG A 162 -1.05 14.24 -12.62
CA ARG A 162 -0.36 13.15 -13.30
C ARG A 162 -1.05 11.85 -13.01
N LEU A 163 -1.51 11.16 -14.05
CA LEU A 163 -2.20 9.89 -13.94
C LEU A 163 -1.47 8.87 -14.81
N HIS A 164 -0.98 7.79 -14.20
CA HIS A 164 -0.37 6.68 -14.92
C HIS A 164 -1.21 5.43 -14.68
N LEU A 165 -1.73 4.85 -15.76
CA LEU A 165 -2.58 3.67 -15.75
C LEU A 165 -1.95 2.58 -16.58
N CYS A 166 -1.71 1.44 -15.96
CA CYS A 166 -1.32 0.22 -16.64
C CYS A 166 -2.42 -0.81 -16.38
N ILE A 167 -3.26 -1.04 -17.37
CA ILE A 167 -4.38 -1.99 -17.29
C ILE A 167 -4.02 -3.18 -18.17
N CYS A 168 -3.80 -4.33 -17.56
CA CYS A 168 -3.46 -5.57 -18.25
C CYS A 168 -4.74 -6.43 -18.41
N SER A 169 -5.11 -6.78 -19.64
CA SER A 169 -6.38 -7.48 -19.94
C SER A 169 -6.21 -8.92 -20.44
N GLU A 170 -4.99 -9.46 -20.57
CA GLU A 170 -4.79 -10.83 -21.07
C GLU A 170 -3.62 -11.53 -20.36
N ALA A 171 -3.80 -12.81 -20.05
CA ALA A 171 -2.73 -13.74 -19.64
C ALA A 171 -1.73 -14.04 -20.78
N ALA A 172 -1.44 -13.07 -21.64
CA ALA A 172 -0.45 -13.19 -22.69
C ALA A 172 0.92 -12.87 -22.08
N ASN A 173 1.61 -13.91 -21.62
CA ASN A 173 3.07 -14.02 -21.52
C ASN A 173 3.82 -12.69 -21.31
N CYS A 174 3.61 -12.03 -20.18
CA CYS A 174 4.53 -10.98 -19.73
C CYS A 174 5.77 -11.64 -19.08
N PHE A 175 6.49 -12.47 -19.85
CA PHE A 175 7.89 -12.75 -19.56
C PHE A 175 8.66 -11.47 -19.86
N PHE A 176 8.91 -10.65 -18.85
CA PHE A 176 10.04 -9.72 -18.91
C PHE A 176 11.31 -10.57 -18.96
N ASN A 177 11.84 -10.79 -20.15
CA ASN A 177 13.21 -11.28 -20.32
C ASN A 177 14.13 -10.06 -20.21
N PRO A 178 14.98 -9.93 -19.17
CA PRO A 178 15.78 -8.72 -18.93
C PRO A 178 17.01 -8.65 -19.87
N LYS A 179 16.95 -9.23 -21.07
CA LYS A 179 18.06 -9.25 -22.03
C LYS A 179 17.57 -9.05 -23.46
N SER A 180 17.54 -7.79 -23.89
CA SER A 180 17.82 -7.44 -25.29
C SER A 180 17.95 -5.92 -25.43
N TYR A 181 19.21 -5.50 -25.51
CA TYR A 181 19.82 -4.31 -26.14
C TYR A 181 19.09 -2.96 -26.12
#